data_AF-A0A9D1SSC9-F1
#
_entry.id   AF-A0A9D1SSC9-F1
#
_cell.length_a   1.000
_cell.length_b   1.000
_cell.length_c   1.000
_cell.angle_alpha   90.00
_cell.angle_beta   90.00
_cell.angle_gamma   90.00
#
_symmetry.space_group_name_H-M   'P 1'
#
loop_
_entity.id
_entity.type
_entity.pdbx_description
1 polymer ?
#
loop_
_entity_poly.entity_id
_entity_poly.type
_entity_poly.pdbx_seq_one_letter_code
_entity_poly.pdbx_strand_id
1 'polypeptide(L)'
;REMVDMGINIATAQDTICDGFHLYGTGDPLDYGLIGAYTGQYNTPDTARLMFDMLTTRSMKIFDPDASYGIEVGNDADLNIIDADNVQEALRTRASRPYVIRHGKVIASFERKATLY
;
A
#
# COMPACT_ATOMS: atom_id res chain seq x y z
N ARG A 1 12.59 9.95 6.90
CA ARG A 1 11.55 10.70 7.63
C ARG A 1 11.71 12.19 7.39
N GLU A 2 12.93 12.67 7.56
CA GLU A 2 13.43 14.03 7.35
C GLU A 2 12.93 14.67 6.03
N MET A 3 13.02 13.96 4.90
CA MET A 3 12.50 14.47 3.62
C MET A 3 10.98 14.71 3.63
N VAL A 4 10.22 13.85 4.33
CA VAL A 4 8.77 14.02 4.48
C VAL A 4 8.48 15.23 5.36
N ASP A 5 9.24 15.42 6.42
CA ASP A 5 9.12 16.58 7.33
C ASP A 5 9.45 17.90 6.60
N MET A 6 10.31 17.83 5.58
CA MET A 6 10.61 18.95 4.66
C MET A 6 9.51 19.18 3.60
N GLY A 7 8.44 18.38 3.59
CA GLY A 7 7.35 18.48 2.61
C GLY A 7 7.64 17.81 1.26
N ILE A 8 8.70 17.00 1.15
CA ILE A 8 9.03 16.28 -0.08
C ILE A 8 8.06 15.10 -0.25
N ASN A 9 7.57 14.91 -1.48
CA ASN A 9 6.76 13.75 -1.82
C ASN A 9 7.65 12.50 -1.90
N ILE A 10 7.45 11.59 -0.95
CA ILE A 10 8.18 10.32 -0.83
C ILE A 10 7.18 9.18 -0.94
N ALA A 11 7.57 8.10 -1.62
CA ALA A 11 6.86 6.83 -1.67
C ALA A 11 7.78 5.69 -1.23
N THR A 12 7.19 4.52 -0.95
CA THR A 12 7.93 3.27 -0.77
C THR A 12 7.40 2.23 -1.75
N ALA A 13 8.26 1.32 -2.20
CA ALA A 13 7.92 0.30 -3.16
C ALA A 13 8.77 -0.95 -2.95
N GLN A 14 8.28 -2.05 -3.48
CA GLN A 14 9.10 -3.21 -3.75
C GLN A 14 9.88 -2.98 -5.04
N ASP A 15 11.21 -3.02 -4.95
CA ASP A 15 12.09 -2.87 -6.13
C ASP A 15 12.18 -4.19 -6.91
N THR A 16 12.62 -5.25 -6.24
CA THR A 16 12.93 -6.56 -6.83
C THR A 16 12.08 -7.69 -6.21
N ILE A 17 11.77 -8.71 -7.01
CA ILE A 17 11.06 -9.93 -6.58
C ILE A 17 11.86 -11.15 -7.04
N CYS A 18 12.44 -11.89 -6.08
CA CYS A 18 13.10 -13.18 -6.31
C CYS A 18 14.08 -13.17 -7.50
N ASP A 19 15.00 -12.21 -7.53
CA ASP A 19 16.00 -12.05 -8.58
C ASP A 19 17.44 -12.17 -8.06
N GLY A 20 18.43 -11.93 -8.93
CA GLY A 20 19.85 -12.02 -8.59
C GLY A 20 20.34 -11.00 -7.56
N PHE A 21 19.53 -9.99 -7.22
CA PHE A 21 19.85 -8.95 -6.25
C PHE A 21 19.13 -9.17 -4.91
N HIS A 22 17.91 -9.72 -4.95
CA HIS A 22 17.10 -9.95 -3.75
C HIS A 22 16.27 -11.24 -3.83
N LEU A 23 16.43 -12.10 -2.82
CA LEU A 23 15.78 -13.41 -2.76
C LEU A 23 14.34 -13.40 -2.22
N TYR A 24 13.89 -12.27 -1.67
CA TYR A 24 12.56 -12.14 -1.06
C TYR A 24 11.61 -11.38 -1.97
N GLY A 25 10.32 -11.48 -1.66
CA GLY A 25 9.30 -10.67 -2.30
C GLY A 25 8.01 -11.39 -2.64
N THR A 26 6.90 -10.66 -2.53
CA THR A 26 5.55 -11.17 -2.84
C THR A 26 4.84 -10.33 -3.90
N GLY A 27 5.35 -9.14 -4.21
CA GLY A 27 4.65 -8.12 -5.00
C GLY A 27 3.56 -7.39 -4.22
N ASP A 28 3.43 -7.62 -2.91
CA ASP A 28 2.39 -7.01 -2.08
C ASP A 28 2.85 -5.66 -1.50
N PRO A 29 2.18 -4.54 -1.84
CA PRO A 29 2.51 -3.23 -1.26
C PRO A 29 2.40 -3.20 0.27
N LEU A 30 1.54 -4.03 0.89
CA LEU A 30 1.40 -4.07 2.34
C LEU A 30 2.66 -4.62 3.04
N ASP A 31 3.42 -5.50 2.38
CA ASP A 31 4.67 -6.02 2.93
C ASP A 31 5.72 -4.90 3.05
N TYR A 32 5.90 -4.11 1.98
CA TYR A 32 6.86 -3.01 1.96
C TYR A 32 6.37 -1.78 2.72
N GLY A 33 5.06 -1.60 2.88
CA GLY A 33 4.50 -0.64 3.84
C GLY A 33 4.87 -0.99 5.28
N LEU A 34 4.72 -2.25 5.67
CA LEU A 34 5.08 -2.69 7.02
C LEU A 34 6.59 -2.55 7.27
N ILE A 35 7.43 -3.02 6.33
CA ILE A 35 8.89 -2.86 6.40
C ILE A 35 9.26 -1.37 6.47
N GLY A 36 8.66 -0.55 5.61
CA GLY A 36 8.87 0.90 5.59
C GLY A 36 8.49 1.60 6.90
N ALA A 37 7.44 1.13 7.57
CA ALA A 37 7.06 1.65 8.89
C ALA A 37 8.14 1.37 9.94
N TYR A 38 8.64 0.13 10.00
CA TYR A 38 9.72 -0.25 10.92
C TYR A 38 11.03 0.49 10.62
N THR A 39 11.48 0.51 9.36
CA THR A 39 12.77 1.12 8.98
C THR A 39 12.72 2.64 9.05
N GLY A 40 11.57 3.24 8.74
CA GLY A 40 11.32 4.69 8.83
C GLY A 40 11.00 5.20 10.24
N GLN A 41 10.94 4.31 11.25
CA GLN A 41 10.57 4.63 12.63
C GLN A 41 9.20 5.31 12.75
N TYR A 42 8.24 4.86 11.95
CA TYR A 42 6.86 5.33 11.95
C TYR A 42 6.00 4.41 12.81
N ASN A 43 5.54 4.90 13.97
CA ASN A 43 4.88 4.08 15.00
C ASN A 43 3.66 4.75 15.66
N THR A 44 2.93 5.56 14.89
CA THR A 44 1.66 6.19 15.32
C THR A 44 0.58 6.00 14.26
N PRO A 45 -0.72 6.12 14.60
CA PRO A 45 -1.80 6.04 13.62
C PRO A 45 -1.63 6.99 12.43
N ASP A 46 -1.21 8.23 12.68
CA ASP A 46 -0.96 9.23 11.64
C ASP A 46 0.18 8.78 10.70
N THR A 47 1.25 8.24 11.27
CA THR A 47 2.36 7.74 10.46
C THR A 47 2.03 6.45 9.71
N ALA A 48 1.11 5.62 10.23
CA ALA A 48 0.57 4.48 9.50
C ALA A 48 -0.29 4.93 8.31
N ARG A 49 -1.10 5.98 8.48
CA ARG A 49 -1.82 6.61 7.37
C ARG A 49 -0.87 7.18 6.34
N LEU A 50 0.15 7.92 6.78
CA LEU A 50 1.20 8.43 5.91
C LEU A 50 1.88 7.31 5.12
N MET A 51 2.23 6.19 5.77
CA MET A 51 2.82 5.03 5.10
C MET A 51 1.86 4.44 4.06
N PHE A 52 0.57 4.36 4.36
CA PHE A 52 -0.43 3.90 3.39
C PHE A 52 -0.56 4.87 2.20
N ASP A 53 -0.47 6.18 2.43
CA ASP A 53 -0.42 7.18 1.35
C ASP A 53 0.86 7.03 0.51
N MET A 54 2.00 6.67 1.13
CA MET A 54 3.26 6.34 0.43
C MET A 54 3.17 5.11 -0.47
N LEU A 55 2.15 4.24 -0.30
CA LEU A 55 1.89 3.11 -1.18
C LEU A 55 0.88 3.43 -2.28
N THR A 56 0.11 4.51 -2.12
CA THR A 56 -1.06 4.82 -2.94
C THR A 56 -0.92 6.21 -3.58
N THR A 57 -1.50 7.24 -2.98
CA THR A 57 -1.63 8.59 -3.56
C THR A 57 -0.28 9.27 -3.80
N ARG A 58 0.71 9.08 -2.90
CA ARG A 58 2.05 9.66 -3.08
C ARG A 58 2.82 8.95 -4.19
N SER A 59 2.68 7.63 -4.32
CA SER A 59 3.24 6.85 -5.43
C SER A 59 2.64 7.29 -6.76
N MET A 60 1.32 7.46 -6.81
CA MET A 60 0.63 7.95 -8.00
C MET A 60 1.17 9.32 -8.42
N LYS A 61 1.32 10.26 -7.47
CA LYS A 61 1.88 11.58 -7.74
C LYS A 61 3.32 11.56 -8.27
N ILE A 62 4.11 10.53 -7.93
CA ILE A 62 5.45 10.33 -8.51
C ILE A 62 5.35 9.81 -9.94
N PHE A 63 4.43 8.87 -10.19
CA PHE A 63 4.28 8.22 -11.49
C PHE A 63 3.64 9.13 -12.54
N ASP A 64 2.53 9.78 -12.18
CA ASP A 64 1.85 10.78 -13.00
C ASP A 64 1.20 11.83 -12.07
N PRO A 65 1.78 13.03 -11.97
CA PRO A 65 1.30 14.08 -11.08
C PRO A 65 -0.05 14.68 -11.49
N ASP A 66 -0.48 14.47 -12.74
CA ASP A 66 -1.71 15.03 -13.30
C ASP A 66 -2.83 13.97 -13.39
N ALA A 67 -2.57 12.74 -12.92
CA ALA A 67 -3.53 11.65 -12.97
C ALA A 67 -4.75 11.87 -12.04
N SER A 68 -5.93 11.58 -12.58
CA SER A 68 -7.15 11.40 -11.80
C SER A 68 -7.09 10.08 -11.02
N TYR A 69 -6.76 10.14 -9.73
CA TYR A 69 -6.61 8.97 -8.86
C TYR A 69 -7.18 9.21 -7.46
N GLY A 70 -7.80 8.16 -6.90
CA GLY A 70 -8.40 8.19 -5.57
C GLY A 70 -9.90 7.92 -5.60
N ILE A 71 -10.50 7.82 -4.41
CA ILE A 71 -11.93 7.50 -4.25
C ILE A 71 -12.75 8.79 -4.30
N GLU A 72 -12.96 9.29 -5.51
CA GLU A 72 -13.68 10.53 -5.79
C GLU A 72 -14.58 10.38 -7.03
N VAL A 73 -15.67 11.15 -7.07
CA VAL A 73 -16.61 11.14 -8.20
C VAL A 73 -15.90 11.65 -9.46
N GLY A 74 -15.97 10.87 -10.53
CA GLY A 74 -15.35 11.20 -11.82
C GLY A 74 -14.06 10.45 -12.10
N ASN A 75 -13.42 9.86 -11.07
CA ASN A 75 -12.27 8.98 -11.25
C ASN A 75 -12.68 7.61 -11.81
N ASP A 76 -11.71 6.89 -12.35
CA ASP A 76 -11.87 5.49 -12.71
C ASP A 76 -12.32 4.67 -11.49
N ALA A 77 -13.22 3.71 -11.70
CA ALA A 77 -13.70 2.79 -10.66
C ALA A 77 -12.66 1.69 -10.37
N ASP A 78 -11.49 2.13 -9.92
CA ASP A 78 -10.31 1.34 -9.58
C ASP A 78 -10.07 1.39 -8.08
N LEU A 79 -10.30 0.26 -7.40
CA LEU A 79 -10.14 0.20 -5.96
C LEU A 79 -9.90 -1.23 -5.48
N ASN A 80 -9.29 -1.30 -4.30
CA ASN A 80 -9.16 -2.53 -3.54
C ASN A 80 -10.07 -2.46 -2.32
N ILE A 81 -10.85 -3.51 -2.09
CA ILE A 81 -11.47 -3.75 -0.80
C ILE A 81 -10.44 -4.51 0.05
N ILE A 82 -10.03 -3.91 1.16
CA ILE A 82 -9.07 -4.48 2.11
C ILE A 82 -9.83 -4.89 3.37
N ASP A 83 -9.66 -6.14 3.79
CA ASP A 83 -10.33 -6.71 4.96
C ASP A 83 -9.60 -6.32 6.26
N ALA A 84 -9.73 -5.05 6.63
CA ALA A 84 -9.18 -4.47 7.85
C ALA A 84 -9.97 -3.23 8.29
N ASP A 85 -10.08 -3.01 9.60
CA ASP A 85 -10.83 -1.88 10.17
C ASP A 85 -10.18 -0.52 9.88
N ASN A 86 -8.87 -0.51 9.65
CA ASN A 86 -8.10 0.69 9.35
C ASN A 86 -6.76 0.38 8.67
N VAL A 87 -6.06 1.42 8.21
CA VAL A 87 -4.79 1.31 7.49
C VAL A 87 -3.66 0.69 8.33
N GLN A 88 -3.64 0.93 9.64
CA GLN A 88 -2.64 0.33 10.53
C GLN A 88 -2.86 -1.18 10.64
N GLU A 89 -4.11 -1.62 10.79
CA GLU A 89 -4.48 -3.04 10.81
C GLU A 89 -4.22 -3.71 9.46
N ALA A 90 -4.48 -3.01 8.35
CA ALA A 90 -4.16 -3.51 7.01
C ALA A 90 -2.66 -3.82 6.86
N LEU A 91 -1.79 -2.89 7.30
CA LEU A 91 -0.34 -3.08 7.29
C LEU A 91 0.10 -4.18 8.28
N ARG A 92 -0.36 -4.13 9.53
CA ARG A 92 0.04 -5.07 10.60
C ARG A 92 -0.25 -6.51 10.22
N THR A 93 -1.43 -6.78 9.67
CA THR A 93 -1.89 -8.13 9.35
C THR A 93 -1.56 -8.58 7.93
N ARG A 94 -1.11 -7.64 7.07
CA ARG A 94 -1.00 -7.84 5.63
C ARG A 94 -2.33 -8.39 5.09
N ALA A 95 -3.36 -7.60 5.34
CA ALA A 95 -4.76 -7.97 5.25
C ALA A 95 -5.14 -8.58 3.89
N SER A 96 -6.22 -9.36 3.92
CA SER A 96 -6.84 -9.92 2.72
C SER A 96 -7.35 -8.80 1.80
N ARG A 97 -7.44 -9.09 0.49
CA ARG A 97 -8.03 -8.20 -0.51
C ARG A 97 -9.14 -8.95 -1.22
N PRO A 98 -10.32 -9.12 -0.59
CA PRO A 98 -11.39 -9.93 -1.15
C PRO A 98 -11.84 -9.45 -2.53
N TYR A 99 -11.71 -8.16 -2.83
CA TYR A 99 -12.05 -7.61 -4.14
C TYR A 99 -11.00 -6.63 -4.64
N VAL A 100 -10.43 -6.93 -5.80
CA VAL A 100 -9.61 -6.01 -6.59
C VAL A 100 -10.43 -5.62 -7.80
N ILE A 101 -10.75 -4.33 -7.93
CA ILE A 101 -11.68 -3.79 -8.90
C ILE A 101 -10.91 -2.90 -9.88
N ARG A 102 -11.08 -3.13 -11.18
CA ARG A 102 -10.55 -2.29 -12.27
C ARG A 102 -11.70 -1.93 -13.21
N HIS A 103 -11.87 -0.64 -13.50
CA HIS A 103 -12.96 -0.11 -14.31
C HIS A 103 -14.34 -0.67 -13.91
N GLY A 104 -14.60 -0.76 -12.60
CA GLY A 104 -15.87 -1.22 -12.05
C GLY A 104 -16.11 -2.74 -12.14
N LYS A 105 -15.10 -3.53 -12.51
CA LYS A 105 -15.19 -5.00 -12.56
C LYS A 105 -14.22 -5.63 -11.57
N VAL A 106 -14.68 -6.64 -10.83
CA VAL A 106 -13.80 -7.47 -9.99
C VAL A 106 -12.90 -8.28 -10.93
N ILE A 107 -11.59 -8.06 -10.84
CA ILE A 107 -10.59 -8.76 -11.67
C ILE A 107 -9.78 -9.79 -10.88
N ALA A 108 -9.73 -9.66 -9.56
CA ALA A 108 -9.01 -10.58 -8.68
C ALA A 108 -9.59 -10.55 -7.25
N SER A 109 -9.23 -11.57 -6.49
CA SER A 109 -9.53 -11.72 -5.07
C SER A 109 -8.36 -12.40 -4.36
N PHE A 110 -8.07 -12.00 -3.14
CA PHE A 110 -7.03 -12.59 -2.30
C PHE A 110 -7.52 -12.78 -0.86
N GLU A 111 -7.33 -13.99 -0.33
CA GLU A 111 -7.71 -14.36 1.03
C GLU A 111 -6.50 -14.92 1.78
N ARG A 112 -6.20 -14.32 2.94
CA ARG A 112 -5.16 -14.78 3.87
C ARG A 112 -5.84 -15.51 5.04
N LYS A 113 -5.48 -16.78 5.26
CA LYS A 113 -5.94 -17.59 6.40
C LYS A 113 -4.78 -17.94 7.31
N ALA A 114 -5.03 -17.94 8.62
CA ALA A 114 -4.11 -18.45 9.62
C ALA A 114 -4.88 -19.29 10.63
N THR A 115 -4.36 -20.48 10.93
CA THR A 115 -4.88 -21.36 11.98
C THR A 115 -3.82 -21.46 13.06
N LEU A 116 -4.18 -21.12 14.29
CA LEU A 116 -3.33 -21.30 15.47
C LEU A 116 -3.74 -22.62 16.14
N TYR A 117 -2.76 -23.48 16.40
CA TYR A 117 -2.93 -24.74 17.14
C TYR A 117 -2.40 -24.59 18.56
#